data_AF-A0A4Q5TL51-F1
#
_entry.id   AF-A0A4Q5TL51-F1
#
_cell.length_a   1.000
_cell.length_b   1.000
_cell.length_c   1.000
_cell.angle_alpha   90.00
_cell.angle_beta   90.00
_cell.angle_gamma   90.00
#
_symmetry.space_group_name_H-M   'P 1'
#
loop_
_entity.id
_entity.type
_entity.pdbx_description
1 polymer ?
#
loop_
_entity_poly.entity_id
_entity_poly.type
_entity_poly.pdbx_seq_one_letter_code
_entity_poly.pdbx_strand_id
1 'polypeptide(L)'
;MMQEKPGLAALLDAIVAELQLMRPSGPFPPEWVQHYDAWQSSAPLDFFAWLQYIYLPNRAYLRPSKSIVLQARAFAAEQIKEGKLLRLLIELEALI
;
A
#
# COMPACT_ATOMS: atom_id res chain seq x y z
N MET A 1 23.92 16.66 7.49
CA MET A 1 23.46 16.00 6.25
C MET A 1 21.94 15.95 6.28
N MET A 2 21.28 16.88 5.61
CA MET A 2 19.82 16.81 5.42
C MET A 2 19.58 15.79 4.31
N GLN A 3 19.01 14.63 4.63
CA GLN A 3 18.48 13.77 3.57
C GLN A 3 17.24 14.48 3.02
N GLU A 4 17.32 14.93 1.77
CA GLU A 4 16.14 15.40 1.05
C GLU A 4 15.11 14.28 1.08
N LYS A 5 13.96 14.53 1.70
CA LYS A 5 12.87 13.55 1.70
C LYS A 5 12.54 13.26 0.24
N PRO A 6 12.50 11.98 -0.18
CA PRO A 6 12.11 11.65 -1.54
C PRO A 6 10.73 12.27 -1.81
N GLY A 7 10.58 12.94 -2.96
CA GLY A 7 9.29 13.47 -3.38
C GLY A 7 8.26 12.34 -3.47
N LEU A 8 6.97 12.68 -3.32
CA LEU A 8 5.87 11.72 -3.29
C LEU A 8 5.94 10.69 -4.45
N ALA A 9 6.31 11.12 -5.66
CA ALA A 9 6.48 10.22 -6.80
C ALA A 9 7.56 9.13 -6.56
N ALA A 10 8.76 9.54 -6.13
CA ALA A 10 9.85 8.61 -5.85
C ALA A 10 9.51 7.63 -4.72
N LEU A 11 8.75 8.09 -3.72
CA LEU A 11 8.28 7.24 -2.63
C LEU A 11 7.28 6.18 -3.13
N LEU A 12 6.35 6.56 -3.99
CA LEU A 12 5.39 5.62 -4.58
C LEU A 12 6.08 4.58 -5.45
N ASP A 13 7.06 4.99 -6.27
CA ASP A 13 7.86 4.07 -7.08
C ASP A 13 8.62 3.07 -6.20
N ALA A 14 9.19 3.55 -5.08
CA ALA A 14 9.86 2.69 -4.11
C ALA A 14 8.91 1.69 -3.44
N ILE A 15 7.67 2.10 -3.13
CA ILE A 15 6.63 1.20 -2.59
C ILE A 15 6.27 0.15 -3.62
N VAL A 16 6.01 0.54 -4.87
CA VAL A 16 5.67 -0.40 -5.95
C VAL A 16 6.81 -1.39 -6.16
N ALA A 17 8.06 -0.92 -6.23
CA ALA A 17 9.22 -1.80 -6.38
C ALA A 17 9.34 -2.81 -5.23
N GLU A 18 9.15 -2.36 -3.99
CA GLU A 18 9.17 -3.24 -2.82
C GLU A 18 8.04 -4.28 -2.86
N LEU A 19 6.83 -3.87 -3.27
CA LEU A 19 5.71 -4.77 -3.46
C LEU A 19 6.01 -5.83 -4.52
N GLN A 20 6.64 -5.48 -5.64
CA GLN A 20 7.03 -6.45 -6.67
C GLN A 20 8.03 -7.49 -6.16
N LEU A 21 8.96 -7.09 -5.28
CA LEU A 21 9.93 -8.00 -4.68
C LEU A 21 9.27 -8.98 -3.70
N MET A 22 8.38 -8.48 -2.86
CA MET A 22 7.68 -9.29 -1.87
C MET A 22 6.63 -10.19 -2.51
N ARG A 23 5.95 -9.68 -3.52
CA ARG A 23 4.84 -10.35 -4.18
C ARG A 23 4.73 -9.90 -5.64
N PRO A 24 5.41 -10.61 -6.55
CA PRO A 24 5.39 -10.28 -7.96
C PRO A 24 3.96 -10.20 -8.48
N SER A 25 3.68 -9.14 -9.23
CA SER A 25 2.38 -8.99 -9.87
C SER A 25 2.18 -10.05 -10.93
N GLY A 26 1.02 -10.70 -10.90
CA GLY A 26 0.56 -11.45 -12.06
C GLY A 26 0.30 -10.51 -13.25
N PRO A 27 0.17 -11.06 -14.47
CA PRO A 27 -0.17 -10.28 -15.65
C PRO A 27 -1.54 -9.60 -15.55
N PHE A 28 -2.39 -10.05 -14.62
CA PHE A 28 -3.71 -9.49 -14.37
C PHE A 28 -3.92 -9.26 -12.87
N PRO A 29 -4.65 -8.18 -12.49
CA PRO A 29 -5.08 -8.01 -11.11
C PRO A 29 -6.03 -9.15 -10.69
N PRO A 30 -6.07 -9.53 -9.40
CA PRO A 30 -7.03 -10.50 -8.90
C PRO A 30 -8.47 -10.13 -9.26
N GLU A 31 -9.32 -11.12 -9.55
CA GLU A 31 -10.72 -10.91 -9.99
C GLU A 31 -11.51 -10.01 -9.03
N TRP A 32 -11.32 -10.19 -7.72
CA TRP A 32 -12.00 -9.39 -6.70
C TRP A 32 -11.70 -7.89 -6.82
N VAL A 33 -10.55 -7.48 -7.37
CA VAL A 33 -10.19 -6.07 -7.59
C VAL A 33 -11.18 -5.41 -8.54
N GLN A 34 -11.66 -6.14 -9.55
CA GLN A 34 -12.64 -5.64 -10.53
C GLN A 34 -14.03 -5.44 -9.90
N HIS A 35 -14.31 -6.14 -8.80
CA HIS A 35 -15.56 -6.08 -8.04
C HIS A 35 -15.39 -5.36 -6.70
N TYR A 36 -14.28 -4.65 -6.49
CA TYR A 36 -14.02 -3.97 -5.23
C TYR A 36 -15.02 -2.83 -5.01
N ASP A 37 -15.84 -2.98 -3.98
CA ASP A 37 -16.73 -1.93 -3.47
C ASP A 37 -16.20 -1.43 -2.12
N ALA A 38 -15.77 -0.16 -2.10
CA ALA A 38 -15.26 0.51 -0.91
C ALA A 38 -16.29 0.62 0.22
N TRP A 39 -17.59 0.55 -0.09
CA TRP A 39 -18.69 0.68 0.88
C TRP A 39 -19.12 -0.64 1.51
N GLN A 40 -18.78 -1.78 0.89
CA GLN A 40 -19.17 -3.12 1.35
C GLN A 40 -18.00 -3.96 1.86
N SER A 41 -16.76 -3.60 1.52
CA SER A 41 -15.59 -4.39 1.90
C SER A 41 -15.07 -3.98 3.28
N SER A 42 -15.33 -4.80 4.30
CA SER A 42 -14.44 -4.88 5.46
C SER A 42 -13.04 -5.25 4.95
N ALA A 43 -12.00 -4.54 5.40
CA ALA A 43 -10.65 -4.59 4.83
C ALA A 43 -10.13 -6.01 4.48
N PRO A 44 -9.26 -6.13 3.44
CA PRO A 44 -9.35 -7.20 2.48
C PRO A 44 -8.61 -8.46 2.92
N LEU A 45 -9.12 -9.62 2.49
CA LEU A 45 -8.44 -10.93 2.51
C LEU A 45 -6.97 -10.88 2.03
N ASP A 46 -6.60 -9.81 1.32
CA ASP A 46 -5.29 -9.58 0.74
C ASP A 46 -4.87 -8.10 0.77
N PHE A 47 -4.13 -7.71 1.81
CA PHE A 47 -3.62 -6.33 1.96
C PHE A 47 -2.72 -5.89 0.80
N PHE A 48 -1.86 -6.77 0.30
CA PHE A 48 -0.88 -6.41 -0.73
C PHE A 48 -1.53 -6.10 -2.06
N ALA A 49 -2.48 -6.94 -2.49
CA ALA A 49 -3.22 -6.69 -3.71
C ALA A 49 -4.11 -5.45 -3.59
N TRP A 50 -4.72 -5.21 -2.43
CA TRP A 50 -5.45 -3.96 -2.20
C TRP A 50 -4.54 -2.74 -2.24
N LEU A 51 -3.40 -2.78 -1.56
CA LEU A 51 -2.44 -1.69 -1.56
C LEU A 51 -2.00 -1.34 -3.00
N GLN A 52 -1.66 -2.37 -3.77
CA GLN A 52 -1.16 -2.20 -5.13
C GLN A 52 -2.21 -1.75 -6.14
N TYR A 53 -3.37 -2.40 -6.18
CA TYR A 53 -4.34 -2.22 -7.27
C TYR A 53 -5.48 -1.26 -6.92
N ILE A 54 -5.73 -1.01 -5.63
CA ILE A 54 -6.82 -0.15 -5.18
C ILE A 54 -6.27 1.12 -4.55
N TYR A 55 -5.47 1.00 -3.49
CA TYR A 55 -5.05 2.15 -2.69
C TYR A 55 -4.11 3.09 -3.45
N LEU A 56 -2.96 2.60 -3.93
CA LEU A 56 -1.94 3.47 -4.57
C LEU A 56 -2.48 4.21 -5.81
N PRO A 57 -3.23 3.57 -6.74
CA PRO A 57 -3.78 4.25 -7.91
C PRO A 57 -4.85 5.29 -7.54
N ASN A 58 -5.65 5.03 -6.50
CA ASN A 58 -6.79 5.87 -6.15
C ASN A 58 -6.54 6.75 -4.92
N ARG A 59 -5.31 6.82 -4.37
CA ARG A 59 -4.97 7.50 -3.10
C ARG A 59 -5.43 8.95 -2.99
N ALA A 60 -5.52 9.66 -4.13
CA ALA A 60 -5.99 11.05 -4.14
C ALA A 60 -7.48 11.17 -3.79
N TYR A 61 -8.25 10.11 -4.04
CA TYR A 61 -9.70 10.02 -3.84
C TYR A 61 -10.06 9.15 -2.63
N LEU A 62 -9.31 8.06 -2.43
CA LEU A 62 -9.41 7.21 -1.26
C LEU A 62 -8.63 7.87 -0.11
N ARG A 63 -9.31 8.72 0.67
CA ARG A 63 -8.84 9.00 2.03
C ARG A 63 -9.21 7.81 2.89
N PRO A 64 -8.24 6.94 3.24
CA PRO A 64 -8.59 5.80 4.07
C PRO A 64 -9.06 6.35 5.42
N SER A 65 -10.19 5.85 5.91
CA SER A 65 -10.72 6.24 7.23
C SER A 65 -9.80 5.80 8.38
N LYS A 66 -8.80 4.95 8.07
CA LYS A 66 -7.83 4.37 9.00
C LYS A 66 -6.44 4.48 8.43
N SER A 67 -5.46 4.64 9.32
CA SER A 67 -4.05 4.70 8.94
C SER A 67 -3.63 3.51 8.08
N ILE A 68 -2.92 3.78 7.00
CA ILE A 68 -2.39 2.75 6.11
C ILE A 68 -1.39 1.85 6.85
N VAL A 69 -0.61 2.44 7.76
CA VAL A 69 0.34 1.73 8.61
C VAL A 69 -0.37 0.79 9.58
N LEU A 70 -1.49 1.23 10.18
CA LEU A 70 -2.29 0.37 11.05
C LEU A 70 -2.94 -0.79 10.27
N GLN A 71 -3.42 -0.54 9.06
CA GLN A 71 -3.96 -1.59 8.19
C GLN A 71 -2.87 -2.59 7.80
N ALA A 72 -1.68 -2.10 7.45
CA ALA A 72 -0.53 -2.94 7.14
C ALA A 72 -0.18 -3.85 8.33
N ARG A 73 -0.12 -3.31 9.54
CA ARG A 73 0.11 -4.09 10.77
C ARG A 73 -1.02 -5.07 11.09
N ALA A 74 -2.27 -4.75 10.77
CA ALA A 74 -3.39 -5.63 11.05
C ALA A 74 -3.46 -6.84 10.09
N PHE A 75 -3.13 -6.63 8.81
CA PHE A 75 -3.38 -7.62 7.76
C PHE A 75 -2.12 -8.24 7.15
N ALA A 76 -0.94 -7.67 7.40
CA ALA A 76 0.33 -8.15 6.86
C ALA A 76 1.46 -8.20 7.91
N ALA A 77 1.13 -8.20 9.21
CA ALA A 77 2.09 -8.06 10.31
C ALA A 77 3.39 -8.89 10.14
N GLU A 78 3.26 -10.16 9.76
CA GLU A 78 4.39 -11.07 9.61
C GLU A 78 5.25 -10.77 8.37
N GLN A 79 4.64 -10.27 7.29
CA GLN A 79 5.34 -9.93 6.05
C GLN A 79 6.03 -8.56 6.09
N ILE A 80 5.57 -7.64 6.94
CA ILE A 80 6.10 -6.26 7.01
C ILE A 80 6.71 -5.86 8.36
N LYS A 81 6.76 -6.76 9.35
CA LYS A 81 7.08 -6.52 10.77
C LYS A 81 8.24 -5.53 11.00
N GLU A 82 9.29 -5.62 10.20
CA GLU A 82 10.43 -4.67 10.18
C GLU A 82 10.95 -4.40 8.75
N GLY A 83 10.08 -4.56 7.76
CA GLY A 83 10.45 -4.47 6.35
C GLY A 83 10.57 -3.04 5.84
N LYS A 84 11.35 -2.87 4.76
CA LYS A 84 11.46 -1.60 4.03
C LYS A 84 10.08 -1.07 3.63
N LEU A 85 9.14 -1.94 3.27
CA LEU A 85 7.75 -1.55 2.96
C LEU A 85 7.06 -0.81 4.12
N LEU A 86 7.20 -1.25 5.37
CA LEU A 86 6.56 -0.57 6.51
C LEU A 86 7.10 0.85 6.68
N ARG A 87 8.41 1.05 6.51
CA ARG A 87 9.03 2.39 6.56
C ARG A 87 8.49 3.29 5.45
N LEU A 88 8.43 2.77 4.22
CA LEU A 88 7.89 3.50 3.08
C LEU A 88 6.41 3.88 3.28
N LEU A 89 5.60 3.00 3.89
CA LEU A 89 4.20 3.29 4.21
C LEU A 89 4.06 4.37 5.30
N ILE A 90 4.94 4.39 6.29
CA ILE A 90 4.99 5.45 7.30
C ILE A 90 5.36 6.79 6.66
N GLU A 91 6.37 6.80 5.78
CA GLU A 91 6.76 8.00 5.04
C GLU A 91 5.62 8.50 4.15
N LEU A 92 4.88 7.58 3.53
CA LEU A 92 3.75 7.92 2.65
C LEU A 92 2.64 8.58 3.45
N GLU A 93 2.27 8.00 4.58
CA GLU A 93 1.25 8.56 5.48
C GLU A 93 1.64 9.92 6.07
N ALA A 94 2.94 10.19 6.25
CA ALA A 94 3.41 11.48 6.73
C ALA A 94 3.39 12.59 5.66
N LEU A 95 3.22 12.24 4.38
CA LEU A 95 3.18 13.19 3.26
C LEU A 95 1.77 13.55 2.77
N ILE A 96 0.76 12.76 3.13
CA ILE A 96 -0.64 12.90 2.68
C ILE A 96 -1.49 13.48 3.82
#